data_AF-A0A916Y7N1-F1
#
_entry.id   AF-A0A916Y7N1-F1
#
_cell.length_a   1.000
_cell.length_b   1.000
_cell.length_c   1.000
_cell.angle_alpha   90.00
_cell.angle_beta   90.00
_cell.angle_gamma   90.00
#
_symmetry.space_group_name_H-M   'P 1'
#
loop_
_entity.id
_entity.type
_entity.pdbx_description
1 polymer ?
#
loop_
_entity_poly.entity_id
_entity_poly.type
_entity_poly.pdbx_seq_one_letter_code
_entity_poly.pdbx_strand_id
1 'polypeptide(L)'
;MTEKHESIAAALAAFQADLPKVGKNSTNPHFKSKYASLEDITAAVLPALGKVGLAWAAIPMTTEAGFVLRCRLMHTSGELIEGDYPVAMGQPQQVGSALTYARRYALCAVTGVAPDEDDDGNAAQSAGAPKVKPAPEGWRAQIAGAGSVDMLTSIYQEAQRGGWLSDDVMQALNARKTAVIAEQPS
;
A
#
# COMPACT_ATOMS: atom_id res chain seq x y z
N MET A 1 -30.83 5.22 -9.84
CA MET A 1 -31.45 5.88 -8.67
C MET A 1 -30.53 5.60 -7.50
N THR A 2 -30.02 6.63 -6.84
CA THR A 2 -29.31 6.50 -5.56
C THR A 2 -30.32 6.13 -4.50
N GLU A 3 -30.08 5.06 -3.74
CA GLU A 3 -30.93 4.77 -2.58
C GLU A 3 -30.67 5.84 -1.52
N LYS A 4 -31.75 6.45 -1.02
CA LYS A 4 -31.63 7.53 -0.04
C LYS A 4 -31.50 6.92 1.35
N HIS A 5 -30.34 7.09 1.96
CA HIS A 5 -30.11 6.78 3.37
C HIS A 5 -30.12 8.09 4.18
N GLU A 6 -30.65 8.06 5.39
CA GLU A 6 -30.82 9.27 6.20
C GLU A 6 -29.52 9.71 6.91
N SER A 7 -28.52 8.82 7.01
CA SER A 7 -27.24 9.11 7.65
C SER A 7 -26.06 8.38 7.03
N ILE A 8 -24.83 8.87 7.30
CA ILE A 8 -23.58 8.23 6.88
C ILE A 8 -23.47 6.80 7.42
N ALA A 9 -23.97 6.55 8.64
CA ALA A 9 -23.95 5.22 9.24
C ALA A 9 -24.88 4.26 8.50
N ALA A 10 -26.09 4.70 8.15
CA ALA A 10 -27.04 3.89 7.39
C ALA A 10 -26.53 3.61 5.97
N ALA A 11 -25.95 4.60 5.30
CA ALA A 11 -25.34 4.45 3.99
C ALA A 11 -24.14 3.50 4.01
N LEU A 12 -23.26 3.63 5.01
CA LEU A 12 -22.08 2.77 5.14
C LEU A 12 -22.48 1.33 5.44
N ALA A 13 -23.48 1.11 6.29
CA ALA A 13 -24.03 -0.22 6.56
C ALA A 13 -24.63 -0.86 5.28
N ALA A 14 -25.37 -0.09 4.48
CA ALA A 14 -25.92 -0.57 3.21
C ALA A 14 -24.81 -0.90 2.20
N PHE A 15 -23.78 -0.07 2.09
CA PHE A 15 -22.60 -0.34 1.28
C PHE A 15 -21.89 -1.63 1.73
N GLN A 16 -21.70 -1.82 3.03
CA GLN A 16 -21.01 -2.99 3.58
C GLN A 16 -21.83 -4.29 3.45
N ALA A 17 -23.15 -4.18 3.36
CA ALA A 17 -24.01 -5.33 3.08
C ALA A 17 -23.86 -5.86 1.64
N ASP A 18 -23.44 -5.02 0.69
CA ASP A 18 -23.14 -5.36 -0.71
C ASP A 18 -21.69 -4.97 -1.07
N LEU A 19 -20.75 -5.41 -0.22
CA LEU A 19 -19.36 -5.00 -0.32
C LEU A 19 -18.71 -5.49 -1.64
N PRO A 20 -18.15 -4.60 -2.47
CA PRO A 20 -17.51 -5.00 -3.71
C PRO A 20 -16.33 -5.94 -3.45
N LYS A 21 -16.25 -7.03 -4.22
CA LYS A 21 -15.09 -7.91 -4.23
C LYS A 21 -14.01 -7.33 -5.15
N VAL A 22 -12.80 -7.20 -4.63
CA VAL A 22 -11.65 -6.69 -5.39
C VAL A 22 -10.57 -7.76 -5.42
N GLY A 23 -10.26 -8.28 -6.61
CA GLY A 23 -9.21 -9.27 -6.80
C GLY A 23 -7.81 -8.63 -6.80
N LYS A 24 -6.79 -9.45 -6.48
CA LYS A 24 -5.37 -9.06 -6.59
C LYS A 24 -4.86 -9.22 -8.02
N ASN A 25 -5.17 -8.26 -8.89
CA ASN A 25 -4.86 -8.31 -10.32
C ASN A 25 -3.50 -7.72 -10.69
N SER A 26 -2.88 -6.96 -9.79
CA SER A 26 -1.56 -6.37 -10.02
C SER A 26 -0.46 -7.21 -9.38
N THR A 27 0.72 -7.21 -9.98
CA THR A 27 1.90 -7.90 -9.45
C THR A 27 2.94 -6.88 -9.05
N ASN A 28 3.46 -6.98 -7.84
CA ASN A 28 4.58 -6.16 -7.41
C ASN A 28 5.82 -6.63 -8.19
N PRO A 29 6.41 -5.80 -9.08
CA PRO A 29 7.51 -6.24 -9.92
C PRO A 29 8.77 -6.60 -9.11
N HIS A 30 8.86 -6.16 -7.85
CA HIS A 30 10.00 -6.40 -6.97
C HIS A 30 9.87 -7.67 -6.14
N PHE A 31 8.66 -7.96 -5.65
CA PHE A 31 8.44 -9.10 -4.73
C PHE A 31 7.58 -10.21 -5.33
N LYS A 32 7.10 -10.02 -6.57
CA LYS A 32 6.19 -10.90 -7.31
C LYS A 32 4.89 -11.24 -6.54
N SER A 33 4.62 -10.55 -5.44
CA SER A 33 3.38 -10.64 -4.69
C SER A 33 2.25 -9.98 -5.47
N LYS A 34 1.06 -10.56 -5.39
CA LYS A 34 -0.12 -9.96 -6.00
C LYS A 34 -0.75 -8.95 -5.04
N TYR A 35 -1.26 -7.85 -5.58
CA TYR A 35 -1.98 -6.83 -4.82
C TYR A 35 -3.15 -6.27 -5.64
N ALA A 36 -4.12 -5.66 -4.96
CA ALA A 36 -5.14 -4.85 -5.62
C ALA A 36 -4.60 -3.43 -5.83
N SER A 37 -4.60 -2.97 -7.08
CA SER A 37 -4.13 -1.62 -7.41
C SER A 37 -5.11 -0.56 -6.91
N LEU A 38 -4.65 0.69 -6.82
CA LEU A 38 -5.55 1.81 -6.53
C LEU A 38 -6.63 1.94 -7.61
N GLU A 39 -6.29 1.65 -8.86
CA GLU A 39 -7.22 1.66 -9.99
C GLU A 39 -8.31 0.60 -9.80
N ASP A 40 -7.94 -0.66 -9.53
CA ASP A 40 -8.89 -1.76 -9.29
C ASP A 40 -9.83 -1.44 -8.12
N ILE A 41 -9.26 -0.97 -7.00
CA ILE A 41 -10.03 -0.64 -5.80
C ILE A 41 -11.00 0.51 -6.11
N THR A 42 -10.52 1.61 -6.69
CA THR A 42 -11.38 2.79 -6.93
C THR A 42 -12.45 2.53 -7.97
N ALA A 43 -12.16 1.74 -9.02
CA ALA A 43 -13.12 1.35 -10.05
C ALA A 43 -14.28 0.52 -9.48
N ALA A 44 -14.01 -0.34 -8.48
CA ALA A 44 -15.05 -1.12 -7.81
C ALA A 44 -15.79 -0.31 -6.73
N VAL A 45 -15.05 0.45 -5.91
CA VAL A 45 -15.56 1.05 -4.67
C VAL A 45 -16.28 2.37 -4.90
N LEU A 46 -15.73 3.29 -5.71
CA LEU A 46 -16.30 4.64 -5.83
C LEU A 46 -17.72 4.62 -6.45
N PRO A 47 -18.02 3.83 -7.49
CA PRO A 47 -19.38 3.72 -8.01
C PRO A 47 -20.35 3.14 -6.97
N ALA A 48 -19.91 2.15 -6.18
CA ALA A 48 -20.72 1.53 -5.15
C ALA A 48 -21.02 2.49 -3.98
N LEU A 49 -20.03 3.29 -3.54
CA LEU A 49 -20.26 4.39 -2.59
C LEU A 49 -21.30 5.38 -3.11
N GLY A 50 -21.20 5.77 -4.38
CA GLY A 50 -22.14 6.70 -5.01
C GLY A 50 -23.60 6.20 -5.03
N LYS A 51 -23.83 4.88 -5.10
CA LYS A 51 -25.19 4.29 -5.08
C LYS A 51 -25.91 4.49 -3.74
N VAL A 52 -25.16 4.60 -2.64
CA VAL A 52 -25.69 4.81 -1.28
C VAL A 52 -25.50 6.25 -0.80
N GLY A 53 -25.15 7.18 -1.70
CA GLY A 53 -24.99 8.60 -1.34
C GLY A 53 -23.70 8.92 -0.57
N LEU A 54 -22.66 8.09 -0.70
CA LEU A 54 -21.34 8.34 -0.14
C LEU A 54 -20.35 8.84 -1.19
N ALA A 55 -19.46 9.74 -0.77
CA ALA A 55 -18.35 10.24 -1.56
C ALA A 55 -17.04 10.14 -0.77
N TRP A 56 -15.93 9.90 -1.48
CA TRP A 56 -14.61 9.80 -0.88
C TRP A 56 -13.68 10.89 -1.42
N ALA A 57 -12.93 11.54 -0.53
CA ALA A 57 -11.86 12.46 -0.89
C ALA A 57 -10.57 12.11 -0.13
N ALA A 58 -9.44 12.27 -0.81
CA ALA A 58 -8.11 12.08 -0.23
C ALA A 58 -7.24 13.27 -0.65
N ILE A 59 -6.87 14.12 0.31
CA ILE A 59 -6.31 15.45 0.10
C ILE A 59 -4.94 15.51 0.77
N PRO A 60 -3.83 15.58 0.01
CA PRO A 60 -2.50 15.80 0.58
C PRO A 60 -2.44 17.18 1.23
N MET A 61 -1.96 17.25 2.47
CA MET A 61 -1.81 18.51 3.19
C MET A 61 -0.73 18.44 4.26
N THR A 62 -0.32 19.60 4.76
CA THR A 62 0.61 19.70 5.89
C THR A 62 -0.17 20.11 7.13
N THR A 63 0.08 19.40 8.23
CA THR A 63 -0.44 19.69 9.57
C THR A 63 0.73 19.96 10.51
N GLU A 64 0.44 20.30 11.77
CA GLU A 64 1.49 20.42 12.81
C GLU A 64 2.23 19.09 13.04
N ALA A 65 1.58 17.95 12.78
CA ALA A 65 2.19 16.62 12.86
C ALA A 65 3.03 16.24 11.63
N GLY A 66 3.07 17.10 10.60
CA GLY A 66 3.80 16.88 9.35
C GLY A 66 2.88 16.68 8.14
N PHE A 67 3.46 16.12 7.07
CA PHE A 67 2.75 15.86 5.82
C PHE A 67 1.85 14.62 5.95
N VAL A 68 0.58 14.79 5.58
CA VAL A 68 -0.45 13.77 5.72
C VAL A 68 -1.32 13.72 4.46
N LEU A 69 -2.00 12.60 4.28
CA LEU A 69 -3.13 12.48 3.38
C LEU A 69 -4.41 12.51 4.22
N ARG A 70 -5.14 13.64 4.17
CA ARG A 70 -6.45 13.77 4.81
C ARG A 70 -7.50 13.03 4.00
N CYS A 71 -8.16 12.10 4.64
CA CYS A 71 -9.06 11.14 4.05
C CYS A 71 -10.47 11.38 4.60
N ARG A 72 -11.46 11.58 3.72
CA ARG A 72 -12.83 11.98 4.08
C ARG A 72 -13.87 11.15 3.37
N LEU A 73 -14.70 10.46 4.15
CA LEU A 73 -15.95 9.86 3.68
C LEU A 73 -17.09 10.81 4.01
N MET A 74 -17.79 11.27 2.99
CA MET A 74 -18.85 12.28 3.11
C MET A 74 -20.17 11.67 2.66
N HIS A 75 -21.25 12.01 3.34
CA HIS A 75 -22.60 11.58 2.99
C HIS A 75 -23.44 12.76 2.49
N THR A 76 -24.44 12.48 1.64
CA THR A 76 -25.36 13.52 1.13
C THR A 76 -26.16 14.27 2.22
N SER A 77 -26.24 13.74 3.44
CA SER A 77 -26.81 14.46 4.60
C SER A 77 -25.94 15.62 5.09
N GLY A 78 -24.66 15.67 4.69
CA GLY A 78 -23.66 16.60 5.22
C GLY A 78 -22.78 16.01 6.32
N GLU A 79 -23.08 14.79 6.80
CA GLU A 79 -22.21 14.08 7.74
C GLU A 79 -20.90 13.64 7.10
N LEU A 80 -19.84 13.56 7.90
CA LEU A 80 -18.52 13.14 7.45
C LEU A 80 -17.79 12.27 8.49
N ILE A 81 -16.97 11.35 8.00
CA ILE A 81 -15.93 10.64 8.75
C ILE A 81 -14.60 11.06 8.15
N GLU A 82 -13.65 11.51 8.97
CA GLU A 82 -12.32 11.90 8.50
C GLU A 82 -11.19 11.33 9.35
N GLY A 83 -10.03 11.18 8.72
CA GLY A 83 -8.80 10.76 9.36
C GLY A 83 -7.58 11.18 8.54
N ASP A 84 -6.45 11.30 9.21
CA ASP A 84 -5.19 11.69 8.57
C ASP A 84 -4.26 10.47 8.51
N TYR A 85 -3.75 10.17 7.31
CA TYR A 85 -2.74 9.14 7.09
C TYR A 85 -1.36 9.80 7.00
N PRO A 86 -0.40 9.51 7.90
CA PRO A 86 0.94 10.09 7.82
C PRO A 86 1.69 9.67 6.56
N VAL A 87 2.28 10.63 5.85
CA VAL A 87 3.03 10.37 4.61
C VAL A 87 4.44 10.93 4.75
N ALA A 88 5.45 10.08 4.53
CA ALA A 88 6.83 10.51 4.53
C ALA A 88 7.10 11.46 3.34
N MET A 89 7.74 12.60 3.64
CA MET A 89 8.23 13.53 2.61
C MET A 89 9.52 12.98 1.99
N GLY A 90 9.76 13.31 0.73
CA GLY A 90 10.92 12.86 -0.03
C GLY A 90 10.95 13.45 -1.44
N GLN A 91 11.65 12.79 -2.36
CA GLN A 91 11.65 13.21 -3.76
C GLN A 91 10.22 13.13 -4.34
N PRO A 92 9.84 14.00 -5.31
CA PRO A 92 8.47 14.04 -5.83
C PRO A 92 7.91 12.67 -6.26
N GLN A 93 8.74 11.85 -6.90
CA GLN A 93 8.37 10.49 -7.33
C GLN A 93 8.07 9.55 -6.15
N GLN A 94 8.83 9.68 -5.06
CA GLN A 94 8.66 8.90 -3.84
C GLN A 94 7.38 9.31 -3.12
N VAL A 95 7.12 10.64 -3.03
CA VAL A 95 5.89 11.18 -2.45
C VAL A 95 4.67 10.72 -3.25
N GLY A 96 4.70 10.79 -4.59
CA GLY A 96 3.61 10.30 -5.43
C GLY A 96 3.30 8.81 -5.23
N SER A 97 4.34 7.99 -5.09
CA SER A 97 4.22 6.56 -4.80
C SER A 97 3.63 6.32 -3.41
N ALA A 98 4.08 7.07 -2.39
CA ALA A 98 3.57 6.99 -1.02
C ALA A 98 2.11 7.43 -0.92
N LEU A 99 1.71 8.48 -1.64
CA LEU A 99 0.31 8.93 -1.71
C LEU A 99 -0.59 7.87 -2.37
N THR A 100 -0.11 7.24 -3.45
CA THR A 100 -0.83 6.14 -4.11
C THR A 100 -1.03 4.96 -3.16
N TYR A 101 0.01 4.63 -2.39
CA TYR A 101 -0.06 3.60 -1.36
C TYR A 101 -1.07 3.96 -0.27
N ALA A 102 -0.94 5.14 0.35
CA ALA A 102 -1.81 5.61 1.42
C ALA A 102 -3.29 5.63 1.01
N ARG A 103 -3.60 6.07 -0.21
CA ARG A 103 -4.99 6.08 -0.73
C ARG A 103 -5.62 4.69 -0.78
N ARG A 104 -4.86 3.64 -1.12
CA ARG A 104 -5.41 2.26 -1.12
C ARG A 104 -5.82 1.84 0.28
N TYR A 105 -4.90 1.96 1.24
CA TYR A 105 -5.15 1.51 2.60
C TYR A 105 -6.23 2.34 3.29
N ALA A 106 -6.21 3.66 3.12
CA ALA A 106 -7.22 4.53 3.71
C ALA A 106 -8.63 4.23 3.15
N LEU A 107 -8.76 4.01 1.84
CA LEU A 107 -10.03 3.67 1.23
C LEU A 107 -10.52 2.29 1.68
N CYS A 108 -9.65 1.28 1.73
CA CYS A 108 -10.00 -0.04 2.25
C CYS A 108 -10.43 0.03 3.72
N ALA A 109 -9.67 0.74 4.56
CA ALA A 109 -9.93 0.85 6.00
C ALA A 109 -11.28 1.52 6.31
N VAL A 110 -11.61 2.62 5.64
CA VAL A 110 -12.87 3.33 5.93
C VAL A 110 -14.10 2.59 5.39
N THR A 111 -13.95 1.81 4.31
CA THR A 111 -15.07 1.12 3.65
C THR A 111 -15.26 -0.30 4.16
N GLY A 112 -14.23 -0.91 4.72
CA GLY A 112 -14.19 -2.33 5.11
C GLY A 112 -13.86 -3.27 3.95
N VAL A 113 -13.58 -2.75 2.75
CA VAL A 113 -13.14 -3.56 1.60
C VAL A 113 -11.78 -4.20 1.91
N ALA A 114 -11.74 -5.52 1.89
CA ALA A 114 -10.51 -6.30 1.95
C ALA A 114 -10.35 -7.02 0.61
N PRO A 115 -9.42 -6.61 -0.26
CA PRO A 115 -9.12 -7.35 -1.48
C PRO A 115 -8.76 -8.81 -1.17
N ASP A 116 -9.22 -9.77 -2.00
CA ASP A 116 -9.21 -11.22 -1.74
C ASP A 116 -8.04 -11.70 -0.89
N GLU A 117 -8.38 -12.34 0.24
CA GLU A 117 -7.54 -12.75 1.38
C GLU A 117 -6.23 -11.96 1.44
N ASP A 118 -6.21 -10.95 2.30
CA ASP A 118 -4.98 -10.39 2.84
C ASP A 118 -4.24 -11.49 3.65
N ASP A 119 -3.69 -12.48 2.93
CA ASP A 119 -2.84 -13.55 3.47
C ASP A 119 -1.49 -12.98 3.96
N ASP A 120 -1.29 -11.66 3.86
CA ASP A 120 -0.29 -10.92 4.64
C ASP A 120 -0.66 -10.88 6.14
N GLY A 121 -1.93 -11.13 6.52
CA GLY A 121 -2.36 -11.31 7.91
C GLY A 121 -1.81 -12.59 8.56
N ASN A 122 -1.50 -13.62 7.78
CA ASN A 122 -0.79 -14.81 8.28
C ASN A 122 0.71 -14.56 8.45
N ALA A 123 1.28 -13.51 7.83
CA ALA A 123 2.67 -13.12 8.06
C ALA A 123 2.87 -12.26 9.32
N ALA A 124 1.80 -11.63 9.84
CA ALA A 124 1.92 -10.69 10.96
C ALA A 124 1.62 -11.29 12.35
N GLN A 125 0.81 -12.35 12.49
CA GLN A 125 0.36 -12.78 13.82
C GLN A 125 0.29 -14.29 14.14
N SER A 126 0.74 -15.21 13.29
CA SER A 126 0.71 -16.66 13.67
C SER A 126 1.83 -17.51 13.04
N ALA A 127 3.07 -17.10 13.23
CA ALA A 127 4.18 -18.04 13.39
C ALA A 127 5.26 -17.30 14.19
N GLY A 128 5.79 -17.89 15.26
CA GLY A 128 6.95 -17.31 15.95
C GLY A 128 7.99 -16.92 14.90
N ALA A 129 8.46 -15.66 14.96
CA ALA A 129 9.27 -15.05 13.92
C ALA A 129 10.20 -16.09 13.26
N PRO A 130 10.12 -16.31 11.93
CA PRO A 130 11.06 -17.21 11.29
C PRO A 130 12.44 -16.72 11.65
N LYS A 131 13.24 -17.56 12.33
CA LYS A 131 14.62 -17.22 12.68
C LYS A 131 15.36 -16.98 11.38
N VAL A 132 15.49 -15.71 10.99
CA VAL A 132 16.24 -15.30 9.81
C VAL A 132 17.66 -15.84 10.00
N LYS A 133 18.12 -16.65 9.04
CA LYS A 133 19.47 -17.18 9.07
C LYS A 133 20.47 -16.03 8.94
N PRO A 134 21.67 -16.12 9.53
CA PRO A 134 22.72 -15.16 9.28
C PRO A 134 22.98 -15.04 7.78
N ALA A 135 23.06 -13.80 7.28
CA ALA A 135 23.41 -13.55 5.89
C ALA A 135 24.82 -14.08 5.58
N PRO A 136 25.05 -14.65 4.39
CA PRO A 136 26.35 -15.20 4.01
C PRO A 136 27.42 -14.13 3.98
N GLU A 137 28.67 -14.51 4.23
CA GLU A 137 29.79 -13.57 4.18
C GLU A 137 29.87 -12.89 2.80
N GLY A 138 30.09 -11.57 2.79
CA GLY A 138 30.17 -10.80 1.54
C GLY A 138 28.83 -10.32 0.96
N TRP A 139 27.68 -10.63 1.58
CA TRP A 139 26.36 -10.18 1.10
C TRP A 139 26.30 -8.65 0.88
N ARG A 140 26.95 -7.87 1.75
CA ARG A 140 27.04 -6.39 1.61
C ARG A 140 27.83 -5.97 0.37
N ALA A 141 28.93 -6.66 0.06
CA ALA A 141 29.73 -6.38 -1.11
C ALA A 141 29.01 -6.77 -2.39
N GLN A 142 28.26 -7.89 -2.38
CA GLN A 142 27.40 -8.30 -3.50
C GLN A 142 26.33 -7.24 -3.80
N ILE A 143 25.66 -6.71 -2.77
CA ILE A 143 24.70 -5.63 -2.93
C ILE A 143 25.41 -4.37 -3.44
N ALA A 144 26.49 -3.92 -2.80
CA ALA A 144 27.20 -2.71 -3.19
C ALA A 144 27.73 -2.76 -4.64
N GLY A 145 28.16 -3.93 -5.09
CA GLY A 145 28.66 -4.17 -6.45
C GLY A 145 27.58 -4.36 -7.52
N ALA A 146 26.30 -4.45 -7.14
CA ALA A 146 25.22 -4.60 -8.11
C ALA A 146 25.09 -3.32 -8.95
N GLY A 147 25.25 -3.45 -10.27
CA GLY A 147 25.18 -2.34 -11.24
C GLY A 147 23.81 -2.16 -11.90
N SER A 148 22.84 -3.01 -11.55
CA SER A 148 21.48 -2.95 -12.13
C SER A 148 20.43 -3.36 -11.11
N VAL A 149 19.18 -2.93 -11.34
CA VAL A 149 18.02 -3.33 -10.54
C VAL A 149 17.75 -4.83 -10.68
N ASP A 150 18.08 -5.44 -11.83
CA ASP A 150 17.92 -6.89 -12.05
C ASP A 150 18.88 -7.72 -11.20
N MET A 151 20.13 -7.26 -11.04
CA MET A 151 21.09 -7.88 -10.13
C MET A 151 20.60 -7.80 -8.68
N LEU A 152 20.10 -6.64 -8.25
CA LEU A 152 19.53 -6.47 -6.91
C LEU A 152 18.30 -7.35 -6.68
N THR A 153 17.45 -7.51 -7.71
CA THR A 153 16.28 -8.40 -7.66
C THR A 153 16.70 -9.87 -7.54
N SER A 154 17.82 -10.25 -8.16
CA SER A 154 18.38 -11.60 -8.05
C SER A 154 18.92 -11.86 -6.65
N ILE A 155 19.65 -10.90 -6.06
CA ILE A 155 20.17 -10.99 -4.68
C ILE A 155 19.01 -11.07 -3.67
N TYR A 156 17.93 -10.29 -3.88
CA TYR A 156 16.73 -10.37 -3.06
C TYR A 156 16.11 -11.78 -3.08
N GLN A 157 15.94 -12.38 -4.27
CA GLN A 157 15.37 -13.72 -4.40
C GLN A 157 16.26 -14.80 -3.77
N GLU A 158 17.59 -14.63 -3.86
CA GLU A 158 18.55 -15.48 -3.19
C GLU A 158 18.44 -15.37 -1.66
N ALA A 159 18.33 -14.15 -1.13
CA ALA A 159 18.13 -13.90 0.30
C ALA A 159 16.85 -14.50 0.83
N GLN A 160 15.75 -14.37 0.07
CA GLN A 160 14.46 -14.95 0.41
C GLN A 160 14.51 -16.49 0.39
N ARG A 161 15.07 -17.09 -0.67
CA ARG A 161 15.21 -18.55 -0.80
C ARG A 161 16.17 -19.12 0.25
N GLY A 162 17.23 -18.38 0.56
CA GLY A 162 18.22 -18.73 1.57
C GLY A 162 17.73 -18.51 3.00
N GLY A 163 16.62 -17.80 3.19
CA GLY A 163 16.03 -17.50 4.49
C GLY A 163 16.88 -16.52 5.31
N TRP A 164 17.67 -15.66 4.67
CA TRP A 164 18.53 -14.66 5.32
C TRP A 164 18.14 -13.21 5.01
N LEU A 165 16.95 -13.00 4.43
CA LEU A 165 16.39 -11.68 4.17
C LEU A 165 15.96 -10.97 5.47
N SER A 166 16.91 -10.33 6.15
CA SER A 166 16.68 -9.49 7.32
C SER A 166 16.33 -8.05 6.95
N ASP A 167 15.90 -7.25 7.93
CA ASP A 167 15.70 -5.81 7.77
C ASP A 167 16.97 -5.08 7.30
N ASP A 168 18.15 -5.48 7.79
CA ASP A 168 19.45 -4.92 7.37
C ASP A 168 19.74 -5.21 5.89
N VAL A 169 19.44 -6.44 5.44
CA VAL A 169 19.59 -6.83 4.03
C VAL A 169 18.62 -6.05 3.14
N MET A 170 17.37 -5.89 3.58
CA MET A 170 16.35 -5.10 2.88
C MET A 170 16.74 -3.62 2.77
N GLN A 171 17.26 -3.02 3.85
CA GLN A 171 17.72 -1.64 3.84
C GLN A 171 18.89 -1.45 2.86
N ALA A 172 19.87 -2.36 2.85
CA ALA A 172 20.99 -2.29 1.92
C ALA A 172 20.55 -2.44 0.45
N LEU A 173 19.66 -3.40 0.16
CA LEU A 173 19.09 -3.60 -1.19
C LEU A 173 18.38 -2.33 -1.68
N ASN A 174 17.56 -1.71 -0.83
CA ASN A 174 16.84 -0.48 -1.16
C ASN A 174 17.80 0.69 -1.38
N ALA A 175 18.80 0.86 -0.51
CA ALA A 175 19.80 1.93 -0.64
C ALA A 175 20.58 1.82 -1.96
N ARG A 176 21.07 0.62 -2.32
CA ARG A 176 21.76 0.45 -3.60
C ARG A 176 20.84 0.62 -4.78
N LYS A 177 19.59 0.15 -4.70
CA LYS A 177 18.59 0.33 -5.76
C LYS A 177 18.38 1.81 -6.09
N THR A 178 18.26 2.66 -5.07
CA THR A 178 18.17 4.10 -5.25
C THR A 178 19.40 4.68 -5.95
N ALA A 179 20.62 4.24 -5.57
CA ALA A 179 21.85 4.68 -6.21
C ALA A 179 21.93 4.25 -7.69
N VAL A 180 21.66 2.98 -7.99
CA VAL A 180 21.70 2.43 -9.35
C VAL A 180 20.71 3.13 -10.29
N ILE A 181 19.50 3.46 -9.81
CA ILE A 181 18.52 4.19 -10.61
C ILE A 181 18.99 5.63 -10.87
N ALA A 182 19.64 6.26 -9.90
CA ALA A 182 20.20 7.61 -10.08
C ALA A 182 21.43 7.65 -11.01
N GLU A 183 22.14 6.53 -11.16
CA GLU A 183 23.33 6.37 -12.01
C GLU A 183 23.00 6.11 -13.50
N GLN A 184 21.73 5.81 -13.86
CA GLN A 184 21.34 5.59 -15.25
C GLN A 184 21.01 6.93 -15.96
N PRO A 185 21.59 7.19 -17.14
CA PRO A 185 21.27 8.39 -17.90
C PRO A 185 19.83 8.33 -18.43
N SER A 186 19.14 9.49 -18.37
CA SER A 186 17.79 9.71 -18.89
C SER A 186 17.64 9.43 -20.39
#